data_AF-A0A936W9G5-F1
#
_entry.id   AF-A0A936W9G5-F1
#
_cell.length_a   1.000
_cell.length_b   1.000
_cell.length_c   1.000
_cell.angle_alpha   90.00
_cell.angle_beta   90.00
_cell.angle_gamma   90.00
#
_symmetry.space_group_name_H-M   'P 1'
#
loop_
_entity.id
_entity.type
_entity.pdbx_description
1 polymer ?
#
loop_
_entity_poly.entity_id
_entity_poly.type
_entity_poly.pdbx_seq_one_letter_code
_entity_poly.pdbx_strand_id
1 'polypeptide(L)'
;MRTDSLGLIRAHYAFETLVGIPPAQLGYLIRSAIVMLCAAWERYNEDLLLEAIGIAESHTPSAVDLSEEVKKTISGRVKRDKNDLSPLLLADAGWKTMWLAYATEDTDALNTPNRENLNALFKAHFGMAEYSRIWTDDGRTQINKFIEDRGAVAHNGNRARNITMEELRIYHDMVVGFAPEIDSKMGMN
;
A
#
# COMPACT_ATOMS: atom_id res chain seq x y z
N MET A 1 -7.37 -2.73 -12.23
CA MET A 1 -7.30 -1.96 -10.98
C MET A 1 -5.89 -1.43 -10.72
N ARG A 2 -4.86 -2.27 -10.50
CA ARG A 2 -3.44 -1.81 -10.53
C ARG A 2 -3.09 -1.02 -11.80
N THR A 3 -3.64 -1.39 -12.95
CA THR A 3 -3.49 -0.65 -14.22
C THR A 3 -4.00 0.79 -14.16
N ASP A 4 -5.07 1.06 -13.41
CA ASP A 4 -5.63 2.40 -13.22
C ASP A 4 -4.76 3.22 -12.25
N SER A 5 -4.25 2.60 -11.19
CA SER A 5 -3.27 3.20 -10.28
C SER A 5 -1.98 3.57 -11.02
N LEU A 6 -1.45 2.67 -11.85
CA LEU A 6 -0.31 2.93 -12.74
C LEU A 6 -0.65 4.00 -13.78
N GLY A 7 -1.89 4.04 -14.27
CA GLY A 7 -2.39 5.09 -15.15
C GLY A 7 -2.42 6.47 -14.49
N LEU A 8 -2.88 6.57 -13.25
CA LEU A 8 -2.88 7.80 -12.45
C LEU A 8 -1.47 8.32 -12.16
N ILE A 9 -0.57 7.40 -11.81
CA ILE A 9 0.86 7.69 -11.59
C ILE A 9 1.45 8.29 -12.87
N ARG A 10 1.21 7.65 -14.03
CA ARG A 10 1.72 8.11 -15.33
C ARG A 10 1.07 9.42 -15.82
N ALA A 11 -0.22 9.61 -15.57
CA ALA A 11 -0.95 10.81 -16.01
C ALA A 11 -0.46 12.09 -15.32
N HIS A 12 0.00 11.99 -14.07
CA HIS A 12 0.56 13.12 -13.32
C HIS A 12 1.97 13.54 -13.79
N TYR A 13 2.59 12.80 -14.70
CA TYR A 13 3.85 13.21 -15.33
C TYR A 13 3.63 14.21 -16.48
N ALA A 14 2.41 14.32 -17.01
CA ALA A 14 2.11 15.17 -18.17
C ALA A 14 2.24 16.69 -17.91
N PHE A 15 2.41 17.13 -16.65
CA PHE A 15 2.54 18.56 -16.30
C PHE A 15 3.81 19.23 -16.85
N GLU A 16 4.81 18.46 -17.28
CA GLU A 16 6.01 19.00 -17.95
C GLU A 16 5.71 19.77 -19.23
N THR A 17 4.56 19.52 -19.86
CA THR A 17 4.15 20.19 -21.09
C THR A 17 3.54 21.58 -20.85
N LEU A 18 3.30 21.98 -19.60
CA LEU A 18 2.62 23.23 -19.26
C LEU A 18 3.62 24.40 -19.16
N VAL A 19 4.11 24.85 -20.31
CA VAL A 19 4.87 26.10 -20.43
C VAL A 19 3.99 27.27 -20.02
N GLY A 20 4.47 28.12 -19.10
CA GLY A 20 3.82 29.40 -18.76
C GLY A 20 2.95 29.44 -17.50
N ILE A 21 2.95 28.40 -16.65
CA ILE A 21 2.21 28.42 -15.39
C ILE A 21 2.88 29.35 -14.35
N PRO A 22 2.14 30.27 -13.72
CA PRO A 22 2.66 31.09 -12.62
C PRO A 22 3.16 30.24 -11.43
N PRO A 23 4.25 30.63 -10.75
CA PRO A 23 4.83 29.84 -9.65
C PRO A 23 3.85 29.44 -8.53
N ALA A 24 2.90 30.31 -8.20
CA ALA A 24 1.87 30.03 -7.21
C ALA A 24 0.91 28.90 -7.63
N GLN A 25 0.52 28.86 -8.91
CA GLN A 25 -0.33 27.82 -9.46
C GLN A 25 0.42 26.49 -9.54
N LEU A 26 1.71 26.53 -9.90
CA LEU A 26 2.58 25.36 -9.89
C LEU A 26 2.68 24.72 -8.50
N GLY A 27 2.77 25.53 -7.43
CA GLY A 27 2.79 25.01 -6.06
C GLY A 27 1.52 24.27 -5.65
N TYR A 28 0.34 24.70 -6.11
CA TYR A 28 -0.90 23.95 -5.87
C TYR A 28 -0.93 22.62 -6.63
N LEU A 29 -0.48 22.63 -7.89
CA LEU A 29 -0.39 21.41 -8.70
C LEU A 29 0.56 20.38 -8.09
N ILE A 30 1.76 20.79 -7.69
CA ILE A 30 2.74 19.90 -7.05
C ILE A 30 2.14 19.25 -5.80
N ARG A 31 1.49 20.05 -4.94
CA ARG A 31 0.84 19.53 -3.73
C ARG A 31 -0.26 18.53 -4.02
N SER A 32 -1.10 18.80 -5.03
CA SER A 32 -2.14 17.86 -5.46
C SER A 32 -1.55 16.56 -6.01
N ALA A 33 -0.46 16.66 -6.76
CA ALA A 33 0.23 15.52 -7.34
C ALA A 33 0.81 14.59 -6.26
N ILE A 34 1.36 15.15 -5.18
CA ILE A 34 1.90 14.37 -4.05
C ILE A 34 0.79 13.60 -3.34
N VAL A 35 -0.35 14.25 -3.09
CA VAL A 35 -1.51 13.60 -2.47
C VAL A 35 -2.01 12.47 -3.37
N MET A 36 -2.13 12.70 -4.67
CA MET A 36 -2.58 11.69 -5.62
C MET A 36 -1.59 10.52 -5.76
N LEU A 37 -0.29 10.81 -5.85
CA LEU A 37 0.76 9.79 -5.91
C LEU A 37 0.71 8.89 -4.66
N CYS A 38 0.43 9.48 -3.50
CA CYS A 38 0.33 8.73 -2.25
C CYS A 38 -0.90 7.82 -2.24
N ALA A 39 -2.05 8.30 -2.74
CA ALA A 39 -3.24 7.48 -2.88
C ALA A 39 -3.02 6.32 -3.87
N ALA A 40 -2.29 6.57 -4.96
CA ALA A 40 -1.94 5.50 -5.90
C ALA A 40 -0.98 4.47 -5.29
N TRP A 41 -0.01 4.92 -4.47
CA TRP A 41 0.89 4.03 -3.73
C TRP A 41 0.13 3.19 -2.68
N GLU A 42 -0.80 3.80 -1.95
CA GLU A 42 -1.70 3.12 -1.01
C GLU A 42 -2.47 2.00 -1.73
N ARG A 43 -3.22 2.38 -2.77
CA ARG A 43 -4.05 1.46 -3.54
C ARG A 43 -3.24 0.33 -4.17
N TYR A 44 -2.04 0.63 -4.67
CA TYR A 44 -1.14 -0.39 -5.21
C TYR A 44 -0.81 -1.47 -4.17
N ASN A 45 -0.49 -1.09 -2.93
CA ASN A 45 -0.13 -2.05 -1.89
C ASN A 45 -1.35 -2.83 -1.38
N GLU A 46 -2.52 -2.21 -1.31
CA GLU A 46 -3.78 -2.89 -0.99
C GLU A 46 -4.10 -3.98 -2.01
N ASP A 47 -4.12 -3.61 -3.30
CA ASP A 47 -4.38 -4.55 -4.40
C ASP A 47 -3.35 -5.69 -4.39
N LEU A 48 -2.07 -5.36 -4.24
CA LEU A 48 -0.98 -6.33 -4.20
C LEU A 48 -1.18 -7.37 -3.09
N LEU A 49 -1.52 -6.93 -1.87
CA LEU A 49 -1.71 -7.84 -0.76
C LEU A 49 -2.88 -8.79 -0.99
N LEU A 50 -4.04 -8.25 -1.41
CA LEU A 50 -5.25 -9.05 -1.62
C LEU A 50 -5.06 -10.06 -2.76
N GLU A 51 -4.39 -9.65 -3.83
CA GLU A 51 -4.08 -10.54 -4.93
C GLU A 51 -3.07 -11.63 -4.51
N ALA A 52 -2.06 -11.26 -3.71
CA ALA A 52 -1.07 -12.23 -3.23
C ALA A 52 -1.73 -13.27 -2.30
N ILE A 53 -2.67 -12.84 -1.46
CA ILE A 53 -3.50 -13.73 -0.65
C ILE A 53 -4.33 -14.65 -1.54
N GLY A 54 -4.97 -14.13 -2.60
CA GLY A 54 -5.75 -14.95 -3.53
C GLY A 54 -4.91 -16.05 -4.20
N ILE A 55 -3.68 -15.73 -4.62
CA ILE A 55 -2.74 -16.70 -5.18
C ILE A 55 -2.28 -17.69 -4.10
N ALA A 56 -1.96 -17.23 -2.90
CA ALA A 56 -1.54 -18.12 -1.80
C ALA A 56 -2.68 -19.07 -1.40
N GLU A 57 -3.92 -18.58 -1.34
CA GLU A 57 -5.12 -19.35 -1.01
C GLU A 57 -5.33 -20.52 -1.98
N SER A 58 -5.09 -20.33 -3.28
CA SER A 58 -5.25 -21.39 -4.27
C SER A 58 -4.21 -22.51 -4.13
N HIS A 59 -3.07 -22.21 -3.50
CA HIS A 59 -1.97 -23.16 -3.26
C HIS A 59 -1.93 -23.69 -1.82
N THR A 60 -2.80 -23.20 -0.93
CA THR A 60 -2.84 -23.58 0.48
C THR A 60 -4.10 -24.43 0.75
N PRO A 61 -3.97 -25.77 0.84
CA PRO A 61 -5.13 -26.65 0.99
C PRO A 61 -5.70 -26.62 2.42
N SER A 62 -4.89 -26.31 3.44
CA SER A 62 -5.30 -26.35 4.84
C SER A 62 -4.79 -25.15 5.64
N ALA A 63 -5.57 -24.73 6.64
CA ALA A 63 -5.20 -23.64 7.55
C ALA A 63 -3.91 -23.93 8.33
N VAL A 64 -3.55 -25.21 8.49
CA VAL A 64 -2.31 -25.62 9.17
C VAL A 64 -1.06 -25.27 8.37
N ASP A 65 -1.18 -25.02 7.07
CA ASP A 65 -0.07 -24.70 6.18
C ASP A 65 0.21 -23.19 6.13
N LEU A 66 -0.71 -22.37 6.67
CA LEU A 66 -0.51 -20.93 6.80
C LEU A 66 0.69 -20.59 7.69
N SER A 67 1.29 -19.42 7.44
CA SER A 67 2.32 -18.89 8.33
C SER A 67 1.76 -18.65 9.74
N GLU A 68 2.63 -18.77 10.73
CA GLU A 68 2.26 -18.60 12.14
C GLU A 68 1.64 -17.23 12.43
N GLU A 69 2.13 -16.17 11.77
CA GLU A 69 1.60 -14.82 11.95
C GLU A 69 0.17 -14.70 11.38
N VAL A 70 -0.11 -15.29 10.21
CA VAL A 70 -1.47 -15.28 9.63
C VAL A 70 -2.45 -16.07 10.50
N LYS A 71 -2.04 -17.24 11.02
CA LYS A 71 -2.84 -18.03 11.96
C LYS A 71 -3.20 -17.21 13.21
N LYS A 72 -2.22 -16.49 13.78
CA LYS A 72 -2.44 -15.61 14.94
C LYS A 72 -3.39 -14.47 14.62
N THR A 73 -3.27 -13.85 13.45
CA THR A 73 -4.15 -12.76 13.02
C THR A 73 -5.60 -13.23 12.94
N ILE A 74 -5.86 -14.32 12.21
CA ILE A 74 -7.21 -14.88 12.03
C ILE A 74 -7.79 -15.34 13.37
N SER A 75 -7.05 -16.19 14.10
CA SER A 75 -7.49 -16.72 15.39
C SER A 75 -7.73 -15.60 16.41
N GLY A 76 -6.83 -14.60 16.43
CA GLY A 76 -6.92 -13.46 17.34
C GLY A 76 -8.15 -12.59 17.09
N ARG A 77 -8.54 -12.39 15.83
CA ARG A 77 -9.76 -11.64 15.49
C ARG A 77 -11.02 -12.41 15.89
N VAL A 78 -11.10 -13.69 15.53
CA VAL A 78 -12.24 -14.54 15.91
C VAL A 78 -12.42 -14.63 17.42
N LYS A 79 -11.33 -14.71 18.19
CA LYS A 79 -11.38 -14.72 19.67
C LYS A 79 -11.88 -13.40 20.28
N ARG A 80 -11.69 -12.27 19.59
CA ARG A 80 -12.15 -10.94 20.05
C ARG A 80 -13.55 -10.60 19.55
N ASP A 81 -14.11 -11.41 18.66
CA ASP A 81 -15.48 -11.25 18.19
C ASP A 81 -16.44 -11.45 19.36
N LYS A 82 -17.50 -10.62 19.41
CA LYS A 82 -18.54 -10.72 20.43
C LYS A 82 -19.50 -11.88 20.19
N ASN A 83 -19.51 -12.41 18.96
CA ASN A 83 -20.33 -13.53 18.58
C ASN A 83 -19.62 -14.84 18.94
N ASP A 84 -20.15 -15.58 19.90
CA ASP A 84 -19.62 -16.88 20.36
C ASP A 84 -19.61 -17.96 19.25
N LEU A 85 -20.37 -17.77 18.16
CA LEU A 85 -20.39 -18.68 17.01
C LEU A 85 -19.28 -18.41 16.00
N SER A 86 -18.51 -17.32 16.14
CA SER A 86 -17.43 -16.95 15.23
C SER A 86 -16.37 -18.05 15.01
N PRO A 87 -16.00 -18.85 16.01
CA PRO A 87 -15.10 -19.99 15.79
C PRO A 87 -15.62 -21.01 14.77
N LEU A 88 -16.94 -21.18 14.63
CA LEU A 88 -17.52 -22.10 13.65
C LEU A 88 -17.31 -21.62 12.21
N LEU A 89 -17.15 -20.30 12.00
CA LEU A 89 -16.88 -19.73 10.68
C LEU A 89 -15.49 -20.09 10.15
N LEU A 90 -14.59 -20.60 10.99
CA LEU A 90 -13.26 -21.06 10.58
C LEU A 90 -13.26 -22.49 10.03
N ALA A 91 -14.35 -23.25 10.24
CA ALA A 91 -14.42 -24.64 9.82
C ALA A 91 -14.34 -24.79 8.29
N ASP A 92 -13.89 -25.96 7.84
CA ASP A 92 -13.75 -26.32 6.43
C ASP A 92 -12.94 -25.29 5.64
N ALA A 93 -13.54 -24.65 4.64
CA ALA A 93 -12.92 -23.59 3.84
C ALA A 93 -13.21 -22.18 4.38
N GLY A 94 -13.99 -22.05 5.47
CA GLY A 94 -14.41 -20.75 5.99
C GLY A 94 -13.25 -19.86 6.48
N TRP A 95 -12.14 -20.47 6.93
CA TRP A 95 -10.92 -19.71 7.26
C TRP A 95 -10.34 -18.93 6.08
N LYS A 96 -10.54 -19.38 4.83
CA LYS A 96 -10.11 -18.66 3.63
C LYS A 96 -10.92 -17.39 3.43
N THR A 97 -12.25 -17.51 3.55
CA THR A 97 -13.17 -16.37 3.52
C THR A 97 -12.86 -15.36 4.63
N MET A 98 -12.62 -15.84 5.85
CA MET A 98 -12.27 -14.99 6.99
C MET A 98 -10.91 -14.31 6.80
N TRP A 99 -9.91 -15.02 6.27
CA TRP A 99 -8.60 -14.46 5.97
C TRP A 99 -8.69 -13.30 4.98
N LEU A 100 -9.37 -13.52 3.84
CA LEU A 100 -9.54 -12.50 2.83
C LEU A 100 -10.35 -11.31 3.36
N ALA A 101 -11.45 -11.56 4.07
CA ALA A 101 -12.28 -10.51 4.66
C ALA A 101 -11.49 -9.63 5.64
N TYR A 102 -10.70 -10.24 6.52
CA TYR A 102 -9.86 -9.51 7.47
C TYR A 102 -8.74 -8.73 6.80
N ALA A 103 -8.15 -9.27 5.74
CA ALA A 103 -7.17 -8.55 4.93
C ALA A 103 -7.82 -7.34 4.25
N THR A 104 -9.00 -7.51 3.65
CA THR A 104 -9.76 -6.42 3.02
C THR A 104 -10.11 -5.31 4.01
N GLU A 105 -10.60 -5.65 5.20
CA GLU A 105 -10.90 -4.66 6.24
C GLU A 105 -9.65 -3.85 6.64
N ASP A 106 -8.50 -4.51 6.77
CA ASP A 106 -7.25 -3.83 7.16
C ASP A 106 -6.62 -3.04 6.02
N THR A 107 -6.77 -3.49 4.76
CA THR A 107 -6.37 -2.70 3.60
C THR A 107 -7.23 -1.45 3.50
N ASP A 108 -8.56 -1.56 3.66
CA ASP A 108 -9.47 -0.41 3.59
C ASP A 108 -9.23 0.61 4.74
N ALA A 109 -8.64 0.16 5.85
CA ALA A 109 -8.25 0.99 6.97
C ALA A 109 -6.84 1.58 6.86
N LEU A 110 -6.07 1.27 5.80
CA LEU A 110 -4.71 1.75 5.61
C LEU A 110 -4.72 3.24 5.26
N ASN A 111 -4.56 4.11 6.26
CA ASN A 111 -4.61 5.57 6.05
C ASN A 111 -3.24 6.22 5.79
N THR A 112 -2.14 5.50 6.07
CA THR A 112 -0.78 6.03 5.94
C THR A 112 0.15 4.91 5.48
N PRO A 113 0.42 4.79 4.18
CA PRO A 113 1.14 3.66 3.59
C PRO A 113 2.67 3.83 3.73
N ASN A 114 3.13 4.15 4.94
CA ASN A 114 4.55 4.22 5.26
C ASN A 114 5.13 2.82 5.46
N ARG A 115 6.46 2.74 5.56
CA ARG A 115 7.21 1.48 5.77
C ARG A 115 6.66 0.61 6.90
N GLU A 116 6.38 1.23 8.04
CA GLU A 116 6.03 0.51 9.27
C GLU A 116 4.63 -0.07 9.17
N ASN A 117 3.68 0.71 8.67
CA ASN A 117 2.30 0.29 8.47
C ASN A 117 2.22 -0.80 7.39
N LEU A 118 2.95 -0.66 6.29
CA LEU A 118 2.99 -1.68 5.24
C LEU A 118 3.65 -2.98 5.72
N ASN A 119 4.78 -2.90 6.45
CA ASN A 119 5.38 -4.09 7.06
C ASN A 119 4.41 -4.78 8.03
N ALA A 120 3.70 -4.01 8.88
CA ALA A 120 2.74 -4.57 9.82
C ALA A 120 1.58 -5.26 9.09
N LEU A 121 1.04 -4.64 8.04
CA LEU A 121 -0.05 -5.17 7.24
C LEU A 121 0.34 -6.49 6.54
N PHE A 122 1.48 -6.49 5.82
CA PHE A 122 1.98 -7.68 5.13
C PHE A 122 2.42 -8.78 6.10
N LYS A 123 2.94 -8.44 7.28
CA LYS A 123 3.26 -9.42 8.30
C LYS A 123 1.99 -10.10 8.82
N ALA A 124 0.96 -9.32 9.13
CA ALA A 124 -0.28 -9.83 9.71
C ALA A 124 -1.04 -10.76 8.76
N HIS A 125 -1.09 -10.41 7.46
CA HIS A 125 -1.93 -11.11 6.49
C HIS A 125 -1.19 -11.97 5.48
N PHE A 126 0.11 -11.78 5.29
CA PHE A 126 0.92 -12.56 4.36
C PHE A 126 2.13 -13.24 5.02
N GLY A 127 2.38 -12.98 6.31
CA GLY A 127 3.52 -13.53 7.05
C GLY A 127 4.86 -12.91 6.71
N MET A 128 4.89 -11.84 5.90
CA MET A 128 6.13 -11.19 5.45
C MET A 128 6.51 -10.06 6.41
N ALA A 129 7.44 -10.32 7.33
CA ALA A 129 7.80 -9.39 8.40
C ALA A 129 8.42 -8.06 7.91
N GLU A 130 9.20 -8.10 6.83
CA GLU A 130 9.89 -6.93 6.28
C GLU A 130 9.62 -6.77 4.79
N TYR A 131 8.34 -6.61 4.43
CA TYR A 131 7.90 -6.35 3.05
C TYR A 131 8.70 -5.24 2.37
N SER A 132 9.00 -4.17 3.11
CA SER A 132 9.81 -3.05 2.62
C SER A 132 11.24 -3.38 2.19
N ARG A 133 11.78 -4.57 2.49
CA ARG A 133 13.08 -5.01 1.94
C ARG A 133 13.05 -5.31 0.44
N ILE A 134 11.85 -5.44 -0.12
CA ILE A 134 11.67 -5.60 -1.56
C ILE A 134 12.09 -4.31 -2.28
N TRP A 135 11.87 -3.16 -1.64
CA TRP A 135 12.27 -1.84 -2.13
C TRP A 135 13.80 -1.70 -2.06
N THR A 136 14.40 -0.95 -2.98
CA THR A 136 15.84 -0.66 -2.91
C THR A 136 16.20 0.06 -1.61
N ASP A 137 17.44 -0.11 -1.13
CA ASP A 137 17.88 0.41 0.18
C ASP A 137 17.62 1.91 0.35
N ASP A 138 17.84 2.70 -0.69
CA ASP A 138 17.59 4.15 -0.68
C ASP A 138 16.09 4.48 -0.64
N GLY A 139 15.22 3.69 -1.26
CA GLY A 139 13.80 4.04 -1.34
C GLY A 139 12.99 3.69 -0.10
N ARG A 140 13.52 2.90 0.85
CA ARG A 140 12.91 2.78 2.19
C ARG A 140 12.88 4.13 2.91
N THR A 141 13.97 4.88 2.84
CA THR A 141 14.08 6.21 3.44
C THR A 141 13.27 7.23 2.65
N GLN A 142 13.34 7.17 1.32
CA GLN A 142 12.64 8.12 0.46
C GLN A 142 11.11 7.96 0.50
N ILE A 143 10.57 6.73 0.62
CA ILE A 143 9.12 6.52 0.81
C ILE A 143 8.64 7.20 2.10
N ASN A 144 9.34 7.01 3.22
CA ASN A 144 8.91 7.63 4.46
C ASN A 144 8.93 9.15 4.37
N LYS A 145 9.98 9.73 3.78
CA LYS A 145 10.06 11.17 3.50
C LYS A 145 8.89 11.65 2.61
N PHE A 146 8.58 10.90 1.56
CA PHE A 146 7.46 11.19 0.67
C PHE A 146 6.11 11.19 1.41
N ILE A 147 5.86 10.17 2.24
CA ILE A 147 4.63 10.06 3.04
C ILE A 147 4.54 11.19 4.09
N GLU A 148 5.66 11.55 4.72
CA GLU A 148 5.76 12.70 5.63
C GLU A 148 5.43 14.01 4.91
N ASP A 149 6.03 14.25 3.74
CA ASP A 149 5.78 15.43 2.92
C ASP A 149 4.29 15.50 2.49
N ARG A 150 3.68 14.37 2.11
CA ARG A 150 2.24 14.27 1.87
C ARG A 150 1.42 14.61 3.11
N GLY A 151 1.76 14.07 4.27
CA GLY A 151 1.09 14.36 5.53
C GLY A 151 1.15 15.85 5.88
N ALA A 152 2.31 16.47 5.71
CA ALA A 152 2.49 17.90 5.90
C ALA A 152 1.63 18.73 4.94
N VAL A 153 1.55 18.35 3.66
CA VAL A 153 0.68 19.00 2.67
C VAL A 153 -0.79 18.87 3.05
N ALA A 154 -1.25 17.69 3.47
CA ALA A 154 -2.63 17.45 3.86
C ALA A 154 -3.06 18.26 5.11
N HIS A 155 -2.20 18.36 6.12
CA HIS A 155 -2.51 19.07 7.36
C HIS A 155 -2.30 20.58 7.28
N ASN A 156 -1.29 21.04 6.54
CA ASN A 156 -0.86 22.45 6.56
C ASN A 156 -1.16 23.20 5.26
N GLY A 157 -1.55 22.52 4.18
CA GLY A 157 -1.89 23.13 2.90
C GLY A 157 -0.77 24.05 2.39
N ASN A 158 -1.08 25.35 2.24
CA ASN A 158 -0.11 26.34 1.76
C ASN A 158 0.96 26.73 2.81
N ARG A 159 0.84 26.28 4.07
CA ARG A 159 1.86 26.45 5.12
C ARG A 159 2.85 25.29 5.16
N ALA A 160 2.60 24.22 4.41
CA ALA A 160 3.57 23.14 4.26
C ALA A 160 4.84 23.63 3.56
N ARG A 161 5.95 22.92 3.76
CA ARG A 161 7.20 23.17 3.04
C ARG A 161 6.91 23.22 1.53
N ASN A 162 7.57 24.14 0.84
CA ASN A 162 7.50 24.17 -0.62
C ASN A 162 8.27 22.96 -1.17
N ILE A 163 7.54 22.06 -1.83
CA ILE A 163 8.11 20.88 -2.49
C ILE A 163 8.39 21.27 -3.93
N THR A 164 9.59 21.00 -4.40
CA THR A 164 9.99 21.36 -5.76
C THR A 164 9.48 20.35 -6.78
N MET A 165 9.45 20.74 -8.06
CA MET A 165 9.15 19.80 -9.14
C MET A 165 10.18 18.67 -9.21
N GLU A 166 11.45 18.97 -8.91
CA GLU A 166 12.52 17.97 -8.85
C GLU A 166 12.27 16.93 -7.75
N GLU A 167 11.87 17.37 -6.55
CA GLU A 167 11.50 16.46 -5.46
C GLU A 167 10.28 15.59 -5.81
N LEU A 168 9.26 16.18 -6.44
CA LEU A 168 8.10 15.41 -6.93
C LEU A 168 8.51 14.35 -7.96
N ARG A 169 9.42 14.68 -8.90
CA ARG A 169 9.95 13.71 -9.87
C ARG A 169 10.67 12.56 -9.19
N ILE A 170 11.52 12.85 -8.20
CA ILE A 170 12.20 11.82 -7.41
C ILE A 170 11.17 10.89 -6.76
N TYR A 171 10.11 11.43 -6.15
CA TYR A 171 9.05 10.61 -5.55
C TYR A 171 8.30 9.77 -6.59
N HIS A 172 7.96 10.37 -7.73
CA HIS A 172 7.28 9.67 -8.82
C HIS A 172 8.12 8.52 -9.36
N ASP A 173 9.38 8.78 -9.74
CA ASP A 173 10.26 7.80 -10.37
C ASP A 173 10.58 6.65 -9.42
N MET A 174 10.71 6.95 -8.12
CA MET A 174 10.83 5.92 -7.07
C MET A 174 9.59 5.01 -7.03
N VAL A 175 8.38 5.58 -6.94
CA VAL A 175 7.14 4.77 -6.87
C VAL A 175 6.93 3.95 -8.14
N VAL A 176 7.17 4.54 -9.31
CA VAL A 176 7.08 3.85 -10.60
C VAL A 176 8.11 2.74 -10.72
N GLY A 177 9.35 2.97 -10.27
CA GLY A 177 10.41 1.98 -10.32
C GLY A 177 10.15 0.77 -9.41
N PHE A 178 9.48 0.99 -8.28
CA PHE A 178 9.20 -0.06 -7.31
C PHE A 178 8.09 -1.01 -7.70
N ALA A 179 7.03 -0.54 -8.37
CA ALA A 179 5.92 -1.41 -8.71
C ALA A 179 6.35 -2.67 -9.52
N PRO A 180 7.10 -2.56 -10.64
CA PRO A 180 7.55 -3.75 -11.37
C PRO A 180 8.50 -4.66 -10.58
N GLU A 181 9.37 -4.08 -9.75
CA GLU A 181 10.30 -4.86 -8.93
C GLU A 181 9.55 -5.66 -7.85
N ILE A 182 8.59 -5.01 -7.20
CA ILE A 182 7.72 -5.64 -6.20
C ILE A 182 6.90 -6.75 -6.84
N ASP A 183 6.23 -6.47 -7.96
CA ASP A 183 5.43 -7.46 -8.69
C ASP A 183 6.27 -8.69 -9.06
N SER A 184 7.49 -8.47 -9.56
CA SER A 184 8.41 -9.57 -9.88
C SER A 184 8.83 -10.37 -8.65
N LYS A 185 9.12 -9.72 -7.52
CA LYS A 185 9.56 -10.40 -6.28
C LYS A 185 8.41 -11.10 -5.56
N MET A 186 7.18 -10.62 -5.74
CA MET A 186 5.96 -11.20 -5.19
C MET A 186 5.35 -12.27 -6.10
N GLY A 187 5.83 -12.39 -7.34
CA GLY A 187 5.37 -13.39 -8.31
C GLY A 187 4.05 -13.03 -9.00
N MET A 188 3.78 -11.73 -9.20
CA MET A 188 2.50 -11.18 -9.66
C MET A 188 2.47 -10.84 -11.16
N ASN A 189 3.34 -11.48 -11.95
CA ASN A 189 3.53 -11.24 -13.39
C ASN A 189 2.55 -12.01 -14.27
#